data_AF-A0A2V9Y9C6-F1
#
_entry.id   AF-A0A2V9Y9C6-F1
#
_cell.length_a   1.000
_cell.length_b   1.000
_cell.length_c   1.000
_cell.angle_alpha   90.00
_cell.angle_beta   90.00
_cell.angle_gamma   90.00
#
_symmetry.space_group_name_H-M   'P 1'
#
loop_
_entity.id
_entity.type
_entity.pdbx_description
1 polymer ?
#
loop_
_entity_poly.entity_id
_entity_poly.type
_entity_poly.pdbx_seq_one_letter_code
_entity_poly.pdbx_strand_id
1 'polypeptide(L)'
;MAKSVSRVLIASAMLSPAWGLPPQNAAQPHTTSTVTLQNVDQRLGPFTIAGQSFTIVLHNKRIVGAPSGSFGQTLVKLEIHDQSRAVLYQKAFAYQLEGTKFQQVVTASAQLLPGDNLTGLLVSYTHQPIAPGNEQSWQVFGFRNGKLALFDQPDSAESAMNTPGQFTGVIARAPNGAVPMPIRGPLDSSELRVWTGEFYVIVPLRVDWRSGKLMAGQRCLETGMGGLRETGCDMRVEAERTPSSAEFNFARLFPTPEENLSTNVQHAVIKKGADVQLLKARSIVTWTVDEDVMRIGFPNLWLKVLIDNNTENEGWIHGEQDFAAVGLPPRGPPR
;
A
#
# COMPACT_ATOMS: atom_id res chain seq x y z
N MET A 1 13.40 42.45 -66.89
CA MET A 1 12.10 41.76 -67.05
C MET A 1 11.33 41.90 -65.74
N ALA A 2 10.33 42.77 -65.74
CA ALA A 2 9.39 42.98 -64.64
C ALA A 2 8.11 42.16 -64.91
N LYS A 3 7.48 41.66 -63.84
CA LYS A 3 6.07 41.21 -63.70
C LYS A 3 5.97 40.52 -62.33
N SER A 4 4.91 40.62 -61.54
CA SER A 4 3.74 41.49 -61.47
C SER A 4 3.05 41.12 -60.16
N VAL A 5 2.36 42.09 -59.59
CA VAL A 5 1.57 42.09 -58.35
C VAL A 5 0.33 41.17 -58.48
N SER A 6 -0.11 40.56 -57.37
CA SER A 6 -1.54 40.47 -57.05
C SER A 6 -1.79 40.38 -55.55
N ARG A 7 -2.31 41.48 -55.02
CA ARG A 7 -3.05 41.59 -53.76
C ARG A 7 -4.48 41.11 -54.02
N VAL A 8 -5.08 40.39 -53.08
CA VAL A 8 -6.53 40.34 -52.95
C VAL A 8 -6.89 40.83 -51.55
N LEU A 9 -7.51 42.02 -51.52
CA LEU A 9 -8.35 42.51 -50.43
C LEU A 9 -9.75 41.93 -50.64
N ILE A 10 -10.37 41.41 -49.58
CA ILE A 10 -11.84 41.36 -49.49
C ILE A 10 -12.22 42.05 -48.19
N ALA A 11 -13.06 43.07 -48.34
CA ALA A 11 -13.63 43.86 -47.27
C ALA A 11 -15.06 43.39 -46.95
N SER A 12 -15.36 43.43 -45.65
CA SER A 12 -16.62 43.83 -45.01
C SER A 12 -17.92 43.05 -45.27
N ALA A 13 -18.49 42.54 -44.18
CA ALA A 13 -19.87 42.87 -43.80
C ALA A 13 -20.06 42.71 -42.28
N MET A 14 -20.40 43.82 -41.60
CA MET A 14 -20.92 43.86 -40.25
C MET A 14 -22.37 43.36 -40.23
N LEU A 15 -22.75 42.59 -39.20
CA LEU A 15 -24.12 42.46 -38.71
C LEU A 15 -24.08 41.97 -37.24
N SER A 16 -24.41 42.86 -36.32
CA SER A 16 -25.03 42.59 -35.00
C SER A 16 -26.44 43.23 -35.06
N PRO A 17 -27.41 42.96 -34.17
CA PRO A 17 -27.33 42.32 -32.85
C PRO A 17 -28.47 41.30 -32.54
N ALA A 18 -28.34 40.49 -31.50
CA ALA A 18 -29.48 39.97 -30.74
C ALA A 18 -29.06 39.60 -29.32
N TRP A 19 -29.79 40.15 -28.35
CA TRP A 19 -29.54 40.02 -26.92
C TRP A 19 -29.88 38.60 -26.46
N GLY A 20 -28.86 37.82 -26.09
CA GLY A 20 -29.02 36.57 -25.37
C GLY A 20 -29.01 36.83 -23.86
N LEU A 21 -30.14 36.54 -23.21
CA LEU A 21 -30.27 36.51 -21.75
C LEU A 21 -29.22 35.55 -21.13
N PRO A 22 -28.61 35.87 -19.98
CA PRO A 22 -27.82 34.89 -19.25
C PRO A 22 -28.74 33.76 -18.75
N PRO A 23 -28.27 32.50 -18.71
CA PRO A 23 -29.06 31.40 -18.18
C PRO A 23 -29.42 31.67 -16.71
N GLN A 24 -30.71 31.52 -16.41
CA GLN A 24 -31.26 31.58 -15.06
C GLN A 24 -30.53 30.55 -14.17
N ASN A 25 -29.95 31.06 -13.08
CA ASN A 25 -29.55 30.25 -11.93
C ASN A 25 -30.75 29.43 -11.48
N ALA A 26 -30.74 28.13 -11.76
CA ALA A 26 -31.53 27.17 -11.01
C ALA A 26 -30.96 27.15 -9.59
N ALA A 27 -31.60 27.89 -8.69
CA ALA A 27 -31.32 27.80 -7.27
C ALA A 27 -31.68 26.39 -6.80
N GLN A 28 -30.67 25.54 -6.61
CA GLN A 28 -30.82 24.30 -5.87
C GLN A 28 -31.06 24.65 -4.39
N PRO A 29 -31.96 23.95 -3.69
CA PRO A 29 -32.13 24.15 -2.25
C PRO A 29 -30.87 23.72 -1.51
N HIS A 30 -30.06 24.70 -1.10
CA HIS A 30 -28.94 24.50 -0.18
C HIS A 30 -29.50 24.25 1.22
N THR A 31 -29.64 23.00 1.63
CA THR A 31 -29.71 22.66 3.05
C THR A 31 -28.35 23.01 3.68
N THR A 32 -28.27 24.23 4.22
CA THR A 32 -27.05 24.82 4.77
C THR A 32 -26.83 24.32 6.19
N SER A 33 -26.34 23.09 6.33
CA SER A 33 -25.50 22.76 7.49
C SER A 33 -24.08 23.19 7.15
N THR A 34 -23.72 24.43 7.52
CA THR A 34 -22.38 25.00 7.33
C THR A 34 -21.38 24.31 8.26
N VAL A 35 -20.80 23.22 7.78
CA VAL A 35 -19.66 22.57 8.45
C VAL A 35 -18.49 23.54 8.45
N THR A 36 -18.02 23.94 9.63
CA THR A 36 -16.85 24.81 9.76
C THR A 36 -15.57 23.97 9.74
N LEU A 37 -14.69 24.27 8.79
CA LEU A 37 -13.40 23.59 8.64
C LEU A 37 -12.26 24.47 9.16
N GLN A 38 -11.34 23.85 9.90
CA GLN A 38 -10.10 24.42 10.40
C GLN A 38 -8.90 23.77 9.70
N ASN A 39 -7.87 24.57 9.39
CA ASN A 39 -6.58 24.05 8.94
C ASN A 39 -5.74 23.64 10.14
N VAL A 40 -5.13 22.46 10.08
CA VAL A 40 -4.23 21.95 11.13
C VAL A 40 -2.97 21.40 10.48
N ASP A 41 -1.85 22.04 10.76
CA ASP A 41 -0.54 21.59 10.28
C ASP A 41 0.13 20.69 11.33
N GLN A 42 0.68 19.58 10.87
CA GLN A 42 1.49 18.67 11.68
C GLN A 42 2.85 18.51 11.01
N ARG A 43 3.93 18.52 11.80
CA ARG A 43 5.29 18.32 11.31
C ARG A 43 5.81 16.95 11.73
N LEU A 44 6.44 16.24 10.81
CA LEU A 44 7.16 14.99 11.08
C LEU A 44 8.66 15.19 10.80
N GLY A 45 9.49 14.61 11.64
CA GLY A 45 10.95 14.75 11.58
C GLY A 45 11.49 15.84 12.53
N PRO A 46 12.73 16.33 12.30
CA PRO A 46 13.52 16.16 11.08
C PRO A 46 14.05 14.73 10.87
N PHE A 47 14.12 14.31 9.61
CA PHE A 47 14.72 13.05 9.16
C PHE A 47 16.09 13.34 8.54
N THR A 48 17.14 12.70 9.04
CA THR A 48 18.50 12.88 8.50
C THR A 48 18.79 11.82 7.45
N ILE A 49 19.05 12.23 6.21
CA ILE A 49 19.33 11.35 5.07
C ILE A 49 20.55 11.89 4.33
N ALA A 50 21.59 11.07 4.15
CA ALA A 50 22.87 11.48 3.55
C ALA A 50 23.45 12.77 4.15
N GLY A 51 23.29 12.96 5.48
CA GLY A 51 23.75 14.14 6.21
C GLY A 51 22.90 15.41 6.02
N GLN A 52 21.80 15.35 5.28
CA GLN A 52 20.86 16.47 5.12
C GLN A 52 19.57 16.22 5.93
N SER A 53 19.03 17.29 6.49
CA SER A 53 17.79 17.25 7.27
C SER A 53 16.57 17.55 6.40
N PHE A 54 15.57 16.68 6.48
CA PHE A 54 14.29 16.82 5.79
C PHE A 54 13.13 16.88 6.79
N THR A 55 12.16 17.76 6.56
CA THR A 55 10.95 17.87 7.39
C THR A 55 9.74 17.64 6.52
N ILE A 56 8.80 16.82 6.99
CA ILE A 56 7.50 16.65 6.31
C ILE A 56 6.48 17.53 7.02
N VAL A 57 5.72 18.30 6.24
CA VAL A 57 4.58 19.08 6.72
C VAL A 57 3.30 18.45 6.18
N LEU A 58 2.43 18.04 7.10
CA LEU A 58 1.11 17.51 6.82
C LEU A 58 0.09 18.60 7.05
N HIS A 59 -0.57 19.05 5.98
CA HIS A 59 -1.67 19.99 6.06
C HIS A 59 -2.98 19.22 6.12
N ASN A 60 -3.69 19.34 7.24
CA ASN A 60 -4.94 18.66 7.47
C ASN A 60 -6.11 19.65 7.49
N LYS A 61 -7.29 19.15 7.12
CA LYS A 61 -8.57 19.81 7.41
C LYS A 61 -9.24 19.10 8.58
N ARG A 62 -9.69 19.87 9.56
CA ARG A 62 -10.44 19.38 10.73
C ARG A 62 -11.82 20.03 10.78
N ILE A 63 -12.85 19.25 11.08
CA ILE A 63 -14.20 19.73 11.37
C ILE A 63 -14.23 20.23 12.82
N VAL A 64 -14.59 21.49 13.00
CA VAL A 64 -14.67 22.11 14.33
C VAL A 64 -15.78 21.44 15.14
N GLY A 65 -15.48 21.07 16.39
CA GLY A 65 -16.44 20.42 17.29
C GLY A 65 -16.66 18.92 17.03
N ALA A 66 -15.94 18.31 16.09
CA ALA A 66 -16.01 16.87 15.86
C ALA A 66 -15.41 16.08 17.03
N PRO A 67 -16.06 15.01 17.52
CA PRO A 67 -15.52 14.17 18.59
C PRO A 67 -14.16 13.56 18.23
N SER A 68 -13.28 13.38 19.21
CA SER A 68 -12.01 12.66 19.03
C SER A 68 -12.27 11.24 18.54
N GLY A 69 -11.61 10.82 17.45
CA GLY A 69 -11.81 9.49 16.84
C GLY A 69 -12.92 9.41 15.78
N SER A 70 -13.62 10.51 15.51
CA SER A 70 -14.52 10.62 14.35
C SER A 70 -13.75 10.87 13.05
N PHE A 71 -14.38 10.64 11.90
CA PHE A 71 -13.95 11.08 10.56
C PHE A 71 -13.94 12.61 10.43
N GLY A 72 -13.40 13.31 11.44
CA GLY A 72 -13.42 14.75 11.62
C GLY A 72 -12.09 15.42 11.28
N GLN A 73 -11.05 14.68 10.87
CA GLN A 73 -9.82 15.24 10.33
C GLN A 73 -9.31 14.40 9.16
N THR A 74 -8.86 15.04 8.08
CA THR A 74 -8.24 14.36 6.91
C THR A 74 -7.05 15.16 6.39
N LEU A 75 -6.06 14.47 5.84
CA LEU A 75 -4.93 15.06 5.13
C LEU A 75 -5.41 15.65 3.80
N VAL A 76 -4.97 16.87 3.48
CA VAL A 76 -5.28 17.55 2.21
C VAL A 76 -4.04 17.92 1.40
N LYS A 77 -2.89 18.04 2.05
CA LYS A 77 -1.61 18.26 1.38
C LYS A 77 -0.46 17.73 2.22
N LEU A 78 0.52 17.13 1.57
CA LEU A 78 1.82 16.77 2.14
C LEU A 78 2.91 17.54 1.41
N GLU A 79 3.85 18.12 2.16
CA GLU A 79 5.06 18.76 1.64
C GLU A 79 6.31 18.15 2.30
N ILE A 80 7.37 17.96 1.52
CA ILE A 80 8.69 17.60 2.05
C ILE A 80 9.63 18.77 1.81
N HIS A 81 10.21 19.29 2.89
CA HIS A 81 11.13 20.41 2.87
C HIS A 81 12.55 19.97 3.17
N ASP A 82 13.52 20.62 2.54
CA ASP A 82 14.92 20.52 2.94
C ASP A 82 15.27 21.43 4.13
N GLN A 83 16.54 21.42 4.53
CA GLN A 83 17.10 22.27 5.59
C GLN A 83 16.97 23.79 5.33
N SER A 84 16.86 24.20 4.07
CA SER A 84 16.63 25.60 3.69
C SER A 84 15.15 25.99 3.73
N ARG A 85 14.27 25.03 4.04
CA ARG A 85 12.80 25.09 3.98
C ARG A 85 12.24 25.12 2.56
N ALA A 86 13.05 24.84 1.53
CA ALA A 86 12.56 24.71 0.16
C ALA A 86 11.73 23.44 0.02
N VAL A 87 10.58 23.54 -0.65
CA VAL A 87 9.70 22.40 -0.94
C VAL A 87 10.33 21.56 -2.05
N LEU A 88 10.74 20.33 -1.73
CA LEU A 88 11.31 19.39 -2.69
C LEU A 88 10.24 18.50 -3.34
N TYR A 89 9.16 18.23 -2.62
CA TYR A 89 8.06 17.40 -3.05
C TYR A 89 6.76 17.87 -2.42
N GLN A 90 5.66 17.74 -3.16
CA GLN A 90 4.32 17.99 -2.65
C GLN A 90 3.31 17.02 -3.25
N LYS A 91 2.32 16.60 -2.46
CA LYS A 91 1.15 15.83 -2.91
C LYS A 91 -0.11 16.43 -2.33
N ALA A 92 -1.15 16.59 -3.15
CA ALA A 92 -2.46 17.04 -2.72
C ALA A 92 -3.42 15.85 -2.62
N PHE A 93 -4.36 15.91 -1.67
CA PHE A 93 -5.38 14.91 -1.44
C PHE A 93 -6.75 15.56 -1.53
N ALA A 94 -7.58 15.08 -2.46
CA ALA A 94 -8.96 15.50 -2.55
C ALA A 94 -9.76 14.96 -1.36
N TYR A 95 -10.76 15.71 -0.91
CA TYR A 95 -11.66 15.28 0.15
C TYR A 95 -13.10 15.67 -0.18
N GLN A 96 -14.04 14.88 0.35
CA GLN A 96 -15.47 15.14 0.27
C GLN A 96 -16.07 15.09 1.67
N LEU A 97 -17.12 15.89 1.89
CA LEU A 97 -17.90 15.89 3.12
C LEU A 97 -19.22 15.18 2.88
N GLU A 98 -19.64 14.37 3.84
CA GLU A 98 -20.96 13.76 3.91
C GLU A 98 -21.59 14.16 5.24
N GLY A 99 -22.44 15.19 5.22
CA GLY A 99 -22.94 15.80 6.46
C GLY A 99 -21.79 16.38 7.28
N THR A 100 -21.63 15.94 8.53
CA THR A 100 -20.64 16.45 9.49
C THR A 100 -19.36 15.61 9.59
N LYS A 101 -19.07 14.78 8.59
CA LYS A 101 -17.88 13.93 8.52
C LYS A 101 -17.23 13.98 7.15
N PHE A 102 -15.95 13.66 7.09
CA PHE A 102 -15.29 13.35 5.83
C PHE A 102 -15.76 11.98 5.33
N GLN A 103 -16.08 11.88 4.04
CA GLN A 103 -16.42 10.61 3.41
C GLN A 103 -15.24 9.63 3.45
N GLN A 104 -14.03 10.17 3.25
CA GLN A 104 -12.77 9.46 3.37
C GLN A 104 -11.76 10.31 4.16
N VAL A 105 -11.14 9.69 5.15
CA VAL A 105 -10.03 10.23 5.93
C VAL A 105 -8.74 9.60 5.46
N VAL A 106 -7.80 10.45 5.07
CA VAL A 106 -6.42 10.07 4.78
C VAL A 106 -5.54 10.54 5.93
N THR A 107 -4.67 9.67 6.42
CA THR A 107 -3.62 10.02 7.38
C THR A 107 -2.27 9.63 6.79
N ALA A 108 -1.20 10.33 7.19
CA ALA A 108 0.16 10.01 6.78
C ALA A 108 1.07 9.88 8.00
N SER A 109 2.02 8.97 7.90
CA SER A 109 3.15 8.81 8.81
C SER A 109 4.43 8.67 7.99
N ALA A 110 5.58 8.89 8.63
CA ALA A 110 6.85 8.74 7.96
C ALA A 110 7.93 8.22 8.90
N GLN A 111 8.83 7.43 8.35
CA GLN A 111 9.96 6.84 9.05
C GLN A 111 11.17 6.71 8.14
N LEU A 112 12.35 6.57 8.72
CA LEU A 112 13.55 6.24 7.95
C LEU A 112 13.43 4.81 7.44
N LEU A 113 13.80 4.61 6.17
CA LEU A 113 13.92 3.30 5.55
C LEU A 113 15.41 2.90 5.58
N PRO A 114 15.83 2.00 6.48
CA PRO A 114 17.24 1.60 6.55
C PRO A 114 17.61 0.74 5.34
N GLY A 115 18.78 1.01 4.78
CA GLY A 115 19.55 0.12 3.91
C GLY A 115 20.90 -0.18 4.55
N ASP A 116 21.68 -1.08 3.92
CA ASP A 116 22.97 -1.55 4.42
C ASP A 116 23.98 -0.39 4.53
N ASN A 117 23.94 0.55 3.58
CA ASN A 117 24.87 1.69 3.54
C ASN A 117 24.20 3.04 3.30
N LEU A 118 22.90 3.04 2.99
CA LEU A 118 22.13 4.23 2.69
C LEU A 118 20.82 4.22 3.47
N THR A 119 20.18 5.37 3.55
CA THR A 119 18.90 5.52 4.24
C THR A 119 17.95 6.27 3.33
N GLY A 120 16.71 5.82 3.30
CA GLY A 120 15.62 6.48 2.60
C GLY A 120 14.59 7.04 3.57
N LEU A 121 13.53 7.61 3.01
CA LEU A 121 12.33 8.02 3.72
C LEU A 121 11.18 7.17 3.21
N LEU A 122 10.50 6.47 4.12
CA LEU A 122 9.24 5.81 3.83
C LEU A 122 8.11 6.72 4.33
N VAL A 123 7.19 7.08 3.44
CA VAL A 123 5.93 7.74 3.79
C VAL A 123 4.82 6.71 3.62
N SER A 124 4.02 6.53 4.67
CA SER A 124 2.90 5.59 4.69
C SER A 124 1.59 6.36 4.85
N TYR A 125 0.64 6.07 3.97
CA TYR A 125 -0.72 6.61 4.01
C TYR A 125 -1.68 5.54 4.50
N THR A 126 -2.69 5.93 5.28
CA THR A 126 -3.79 5.06 5.68
C THR A 126 -5.11 5.73 5.31
N HIS A 127 -5.98 4.97 4.66
CA HIS A 127 -7.27 5.45 4.16
C HIS A 127 -8.41 4.83 4.97
N GLN A 128 -9.35 5.65 5.42
CA GLN A 128 -10.54 5.24 6.15
C GLN A 128 -11.79 5.89 5.51
N PRO A 129 -12.97 5.24 5.46
CA PRO A 129 -13.20 3.85 5.82
C PRO A 129 -12.37 2.96 4.93
N ILE A 130 -11.98 1.82 5.47
CA ILE A 130 -11.11 0.88 4.79
C ILE A 130 -11.93 0.26 3.65
N ALA A 131 -11.63 0.65 2.42
CA ALA A 131 -12.15 -0.06 1.25
C ALA A 131 -11.24 -1.27 1.00
N PRO A 132 -11.80 -2.46 0.66
CA PRO A 132 -11.01 -3.65 0.39
C PRO A 132 -9.88 -3.36 -0.60
N GLY A 133 -8.63 -3.63 -0.20
CA GLY A 133 -7.44 -3.44 -1.03
C GLY A 133 -6.87 -2.02 -1.11
N ASN A 134 -7.44 -1.02 -0.41
CA ASN A 134 -6.97 0.38 -0.42
C ASN A 134 -6.62 0.91 0.99
N GLU A 135 -6.30 0.01 1.91
CA GLU A 135 -6.16 0.33 3.34
C GLU A 135 -4.91 1.19 3.60
N GLN A 136 -3.82 0.85 2.91
CA GLN A 136 -2.53 1.48 3.05
C GLN A 136 -1.85 1.68 1.69
N SER A 137 -1.09 2.76 1.58
CA SER A 137 -0.21 3.00 0.43
C SER A 137 1.11 3.62 0.90
N TRP A 138 2.15 3.50 0.08
CA TRP A 138 3.51 3.90 0.45
C TRP A 138 4.19 4.70 -0.65
N GLN A 139 5.14 5.51 -0.24
CA GLN A 139 6.12 6.16 -1.09
C GLN A 139 7.50 6.02 -0.46
N VAL A 140 8.49 5.73 -1.28
CA VAL A 140 9.89 5.68 -0.85
C VAL A 140 10.65 6.80 -1.54
N PHE A 141 11.35 7.60 -0.75
CA PHE A 141 12.27 8.61 -1.23
C PHE A 141 13.69 8.20 -0.86
N GLY A 142 14.64 8.52 -1.73
CA GLY A 142 16.05 8.37 -1.43
C GLY A 142 16.85 9.53 -1.99
N PHE A 143 18.08 9.64 -1.49
CA PHE A 143 18.98 10.73 -1.86
C PHE A 143 19.76 10.35 -3.12
N ARG A 144 19.47 11.04 -4.22
CA ARG A 144 20.12 10.83 -5.52
C ARG A 144 20.44 12.14 -6.19
N ASN A 145 21.62 12.23 -6.81
CA ASN A 145 22.08 13.44 -7.50
C ASN A 145 21.99 14.71 -6.63
N GLY A 146 22.36 14.60 -5.36
CA GLY A 146 22.41 15.73 -4.42
C GLY A 146 21.06 16.20 -3.86
N LYS A 147 19.95 15.50 -4.17
CA LYS A 147 18.61 15.84 -3.69
C LYS A 147 17.82 14.63 -3.24
N LEU A 148 16.86 14.84 -2.35
CA LEU A 148 15.85 13.84 -2.05
C LEU A 148 14.87 13.74 -3.22
N ALA A 149 14.60 12.52 -3.69
CA ALA A 149 13.68 12.28 -4.78
C ALA A 149 12.88 11.00 -4.55
N LEU A 150 11.65 10.98 -5.06
CA LEU A 150 10.81 9.79 -5.08
C LEU A 150 11.49 8.68 -5.92
N PHE A 151 11.43 7.45 -5.43
CA PHE A 151 11.90 6.27 -6.14
C PHE A 151 10.81 5.70 -7.05
N ASP A 152 11.24 5.09 -8.14
CA ASP A 152 10.35 4.39 -9.07
C ASP A 152 9.80 3.15 -8.35
N GLN A 153 8.49 2.97 -8.40
CA GLN A 153 7.79 1.88 -7.72
C GLN A 153 8.01 0.54 -8.43
N PRO A 154 7.80 -0.61 -7.76
CA PRO A 154 7.93 -1.90 -8.41
C PRO A 154 6.90 -2.03 -9.54
N ASP A 155 7.35 -2.40 -10.73
CA ASP A 155 6.46 -2.68 -11.85
C ASP A 155 5.56 -3.88 -11.50
N SER A 156 4.25 -3.72 -11.68
CA SER A 156 3.25 -4.78 -11.49
C SER A 156 3.42 -5.86 -12.57
N ALA A 157 4.33 -6.80 -12.32
CA ALA A 157 4.47 -8.11 -12.96
C ALA A 157 3.76 -8.32 -14.33
N GLU A 158 4.49 -8.12 -15.43
CA GLU A 158 4.24 -8.86 -16.69
C GLU A 158 5.48 -9.04 -17.57
N SER A 159 6.50 -8.18 -17.47
CA SER A 159 7.64 -8.18 -18.43
C SER A 159 8.86 -9.04 -18.05
N ALA A 160 8.74 -9.94 -17.06
CA ALA A 160 9.90 -10.70 -16.55
C ALA A 160 10.02 -12.13 -17.11
N MET A 161 8.94 -12.73 -17.63
CA MET A 161 9.01 -14.12 -18.13
C MET A 161 9.73 -14.24 -19.48
N ASN A 162 9.80 -13.15 -20.25
CA ASN A 162 10.44 -13.11 -21.58
C ASN A 162 11.82 -12.46 -21.58
N THR A 163 12.33 -12.03 -20.42
CA THR A 163 13.65 -11.38 -20.32
C THR A 163 14.58 -12.28 -19.51
N PRO A 164 15.43 -13.10 -20.17
CA PRO A 164 16.41 -13.91 -19.46
C PRO A 164 17.40 -12.96 -18.77
N GLY A 165 17.30 -12.83 -17.45
CA GLY A 165 18.34 -12.18 -16.63
C GLY A 165 17.91 -11.10 -15.63
N GLN A 166 16.63 -10.93 -15.28
CA GLN A 166 16.20 -9.85 -14.37
C GLN A 166 15.54 -10.29 -13.05
N PHE A 167 15.86 -11.48 -12.55
CA PHE A 167 15.37 -11.89 -11.24
C PHE A 167 16.47 -11.73 -10.18
N THR A 168 16.20 -10.95 -9.14
CA THR A 168 17.01 -10.92 -7.93
C THR A 168 16.21 -11.57 -6.81
N GLY A 169 16.67 -12.73 -6.32
CA GLY A 169 15.99 -13.45 -5.22
C GLY A 169 14.88 -14.43 -5.65
N VAL A 170 15.09 -15.22 -6.70
CA VAL A 170 14.20 -16.36 -7.02
C VAL A 170 14.60 -17.58 -6.22
N ILE A 171 13.68 -18.07 -5.40
CA ILE A 171 13.76 -19.38 -4.78
C ILE A 171 12.94 -20.34 -5.64
N ALA A 172 13.62 -21.21 -6.39
CA ALA A 172 12.96 -22.30 -7.08
C ALA A 172 12.90 -23.51 -6.14
N ARG A 173 11.71 -23.94 -5.74
CA ARG A 173 11.53 -25.21 -5.03
C ARG A 173 11.46 -26.35 -6.05
N ALA A 174 12.44 -27.24 -5.98
CA ALA A 174 12.44 -28.51 -6.68
C ALA A 174 12.05 -29.64 -5.71
N PRO A 175 11.63 -30.83 -6.20
CA PRO A 175 11.31 -31.99 -5.36
C PRO A 175 12.44 -32.40 -4.40
N ASN A 176 13.68 -31.95 -4.66
CA ASN A 176 14.90 -32.32 -3.94
C ASN A 176 15.47 -31.15 -3.09
N GLY A 177 14.71 -30.06 -2.91
CA GLY A 177 15.15 -28.88 -2.17
C GLY A 177 15.06 -27.57 -2.97
N ALA A 178 15.33 -26.45 -2.29
CA ALA A 178 15.33 -25.13 -2.91
C ALA A 178 16.66 -24.85 -3.61
N VAL A 179 16.64 -24.52 -4.90
CA VAL A 179 17.83 -24.10 -5.66
C VAL A 179 17.80 -22.57 -5.79
N PRO A 180 18.77 -21.84 -5.19
CA PRO A 180 18.89 -20.41 -5.38
C PRO A 180 19.35 -20.12 -6.82
N MET A 181 18.61 -19.27 -7.54
CA MET A 181 19.00 -18.82 -8.88
C MET A 181 19.98 -17.63 -8.80
N PRO A 182 20.88 -17.45 -9.79
CA PRO A 182 21.91 -16.41 -9.74
C PRO A 182 21.32 -15.01 -9.57
N ILE A 183 21.78 -14.31 -8.53
CA ILE A 183 21.32 -12.99 -8.09
C ILE A 183 22.20 -11.92 -8.75
N ARG A 184 21.59 -10.88 -9.32
CA ARG A 184 22.31 -9.66 -9.72
C ARG A 184 22.61 -8.80 -8.49
N GLY A 185 23.84 -8.89 -7.98
CA GLY A 185 24.44 -7.98 -6.97
C GLY A 185 23.73 -7.91 -5.60
N PRO A 186 24.43 -7.47 -4.55
CA PRO A 186 23.77 -7.13 -3.28
C PRO A 186 22.96 -5.84 -3.51
N LEU A 187 21.64 -5.99 -3.60
CA LEU A 187 20.70 -4.89 -3.42
C LEU A 187 20.30 -4.88 -1.96
N ASP A 188 20.25 -3.70 -1.36
CA ASP A 188 19.79 -3.54 0.01
C ASP A 188 18.34 -4.06 0.11
N SER A 189 18.06 -4.79 1.18
CA SER A 189 16.73 -5.26 1.52
C SER A 189 16.19 -4.49 2.72
N SER A 190 15.00 -3.93 2.56
CA SER A 190 14.22 -3.35 3.65
C SER A 190 12.93 -4.16 3.84
N GLU A 191 12.28 -4.01 4.98
CA GLU A 191 11.00 -4.67 5.27
C GLU A 191 9.86 -3.65 5.33
N LEU A 192 8.75 -3.97 4.65
CA LEU A 192 7.50 -3.24 4.76
C LEU A 192 6.53 -4.02 5.63
N ARG A 193 5.98 -3.36 6.65
CA ARG A 193 4.94 -3.90 7.51
C ARG A 193 3.58 -3.53 6.92
N VAL A 194 2.85 -4.51 6.40
CA VAL A 194 1.62 -4.31 5.62
C VAL A 194 0.45 -4.94 6.35
N TRP A 195 -0.60 -4.16 6.61
CA TRP A 195 -1.84 -4.67 7.20
C TRP A 195 -2.68 -5.41 6.17
N THR A 196 -3.23 -6.57 6.51
CA THR A 196 -4.05 -7.41 5.61
C THR A 196 -5.55 -7.18 5.76
N GLY A 197 -5.97 -6.54 6.85
CA GLY A 197 -7.35 -6.54 7.35
C GLY A 197 -7.47 -7.25 8.71
N GLU A 198 -6.57 -8.17 9.03
CA GLU A 198 -6.63 -9.03 10.22
C GLU A 198 -5.29 -9.15 10.96
N PHE A 199 -4.18 -9.15 10.23
CA PHE A 199 -2.82 -9.20 10.78
C PHE A 199 -1.83 -8.43 9.89
N TYR A 200 -0.59 -8.29 10.35
CA TYR A 200 0.49 -7.72 9.55
C TYR A 200 1.30 -8.82 8.87
N VAL A 201 1.58 -8.61 7.59
CA VAL A 201 2.58 -9.37 6.83
C VAL A 201 3.81 -8.48 6.62
N ILE A 202 4.99 -9.05 6.85
CA ILE A 202 6.26 -8.37 6.66
C ILE A 202 6.80 -8.72 5.26
N VAL A 203 6.74 -7.74 4.36
CA VAL A 203 7.07 -7.90 2.93
C VAL A 203 8.49 -7.39 2.68
N PRO A 204 9.40 -8.22 2.15
CA PRO A 204 10.72 -7.76 1.77
C PRO A 204 10.65 -6.88 0.52
N LEU A 205 11.30 -5.72 0.59
CA LEU A 205 11.45 -4.73 -0.47
C LEU A 205 12.94 -4.61 -0.82
N ARG A 206 13.29 -4.79 -2.09
CA ARG A 206 14.65 -4.50 -2.57
C ARG A 206 14.73 -3.06 -3.04
N VAL A 207 15.82 -2.39 -2.68
CA VAL A 207 16.04 -0.99 -2.98
C VAL A 207 17.34 -0.84 -3.78
N ASP A 208 17.23 -0.42 -5.04
CA ASP A 208 18.38 0.04 -5.80
C ASP A 208 18.55 1.55 -5.56
N TRP A 209 19.34 1.89 -4.55
CA TRP A 209 19.62 3.28 -4.19
C TRP A 209 20.29 4.08 -5.31
N ARG A 210 21.05 3.41 -6.19
CA ARG A 210 21.79 4.07 -7.27
C ARG A 210 20.86 4.49 -8.40
N SER A 211 19.97 3.60 -8.82
CA SER A 211 18.98 3.93 -9.86
C SER A 211 17.72 4.61 -9.28
N GLY A 212 17.50 4.50 -7.97
CA GLY A 212 16.29 4.97 -7.31
C GLY A 212 15.08 4.14 -7.69
N LYS A 213 15.25 2.81 -7.73
CA LYS A 213 14.20 1.86 -8.12
C LYS A 213 13.89 0.89 -6.99
N LEU A 214 12.60 0.60 -6.82
CA LEU A 214 12.12 -0.42 -5.92
C LEU A 214 11.82 -1.72 -6.67
N MET A 215 12.07 -2.85 -6.01
CA MET A 215 11.80 -4.18 -6.56
C MET A 215 11.18 -5.07 -5.48
N ALA A 216 10.38 -6.05 -5.91
CA ALA A 216 9.95 -7.12 -5.02
C ALA A 216 11.19 -7.82 -4.42
N GLY A 217 11.21 -7.99 -3.10
CA GLY A 217 12.39 -8.52 -2.42
C GLY A 217 12.64 -10.01 -2.67
N GLN A 218 11.57 -10.75 -2.99
CA GLN A 218 11.61 -12.19 -3.19
C GLN A 218 10.50 -12.65 -4.14
N ARG A 219 10.79 -13.67 -4.95
CA ARG A 219 9.80 -14.42 -5.74
C ARG A 219 10.02 -15.91 -5.54
N CYS A 220 8.94 -16.64 -5.30
CA CYS A 220 9.01 -18.07 -5.00
C CYS A 220 8.28 -18.84 -6.10
N LEU A 221 9.05 -19.70 -6.78
CA LEU A 221 8.59 -20.48 -7.91
C LEU A 221 8.64 -21.97 -7.56
N GLU A 222 7.69 -22.74 -8.05
CA GLU A 222 7.66 -24.20 -7.97
C GLU A 222 7.60 -24.80 -9.37
N THR A 223 8.28 -25.92 -9.56
CA THR A 223 8.27 -26.67 -10.82
C THR A 223 6.99 -27.49 -10.93
N GLY A 224 6.15 -27.22 -11.93
CA GLY A 224 4.96 -28.00 -12.26
C GLY A 224 5.03 -28.64 -13.65
N MET A 225 3.98 -29.37 -14.03
CA MET A 225 3.86 -30.06 -15.34
C MET A 225 3.88 -29.14 -16.58
N GLY A 226 4.02 -27.82 -16.41
CA GLY A 226 4.11 -26.83 -17.49
C GLY A 226 5.24 -25.81 -17.32
N GLY A 227 6.23 -26.08 -16.45
CA GLY A 227 7.34 -25.18 -16.16
C GLY A 227 7.28 -24.56 -14.76
N LEU A 228 7.99 -23.45 -14.56
CA LEU A 228 8.02 -22.73 -13.28
C LEU A 228 6.74 -21.90 -13.10
N ARG A 229 6.03 -22.14 -11.99
CA ARG A 229 4.86 -21.36 -11.57
C ARG A 229 5.17 -20.61 -10.29
N GLU A 230 4.74 -19.36 -10.19
CA GLU A 230 4.82 -18.61 -8.93
C GLU A 230 3.80 -19.14 -7.91
N THR A 231 4.26 -19.41 -6.69
CA THR A 231 3.43 -19.99 -5.61
C THR A 231 3.36 -19.13 -4.35
N GLY A 232 4.04 -17.98 -4.36
CA GLY A 232 4.13 -17.08 -3.23
C GLY A 232 5.19 -17.51 -2.21
N CYS A 233 5.74 -16.53 -1.51
CA CYS A 233 6.79 -16.77 -0.52
C CYS A 233 6.23 -16.90 0.88
N ASP A 234 6.95 -17.65 1.72
CA ASP A 234 6.71 -17.67 3.15
C ASP A 234 7.20 -16.35 3.76
N MET A 235 6.30 -15.60 4.38
CA MET A 235 6.54 -14.28 4.93
C MET A 235 6.32 -14.28 6.44
N ARG A 236 7.08 -13.44 7.14
CA ARG A 236 6.92 -13.22 8.58
C ARG A 236 5.60 -12.50 8.85
N VAL A 237 4.97 -12.86 9.96
CA VAL A 237 3.67 -12.30 10.38
C VAL A 237 3.77 -11.70 11.77
N GLU A 238 2.97 -10.65 12.00
CA GLU A 238 2.79 -10.05 13.32
C GLU A 238 1.30 -9.80 13.53
N ALA A 239 0.77 -10.17 14.69
CA ALA A 239 -0.61 -9.86 15.02
C ALA A 239 -0.78 -9.68 16.51
N GLU A 240 -1.74 -8.84 16.88
CA GLU A 240 -2.33 -8.83 18.20
C GLU A 240 -3.65 -9.57 18.11
N ARG A 241 -3.70 -10.72 18.79
CA ARG A 241 -4.87 -11.60 18.81
C ARG A 241 -5.93 -11.04 19.76
N THR A 242 -7.18 -11.13 19.34
CA THR A 242 -8.37 -10.93 20.17
C THR A 242 -9.14 -12.25 20.22
N PRO A 243 -8.79 -13.16 21.14
CA PRO A 243 -9.47 -14.45 21.25
C PRO A 243 -10.96 -14.28 21.47
N SER A 244 -11.76 -15.13 20.83
CA SER A 244 -13.20 -15.21 21.03
C SER A 244 -13.54 -15.55 22.49
N SER A 245 -14.64 -14.99 23.00
CA SER A 245 -15.17 -15.32 24.33
C SER A 245 -15.93 -16.64 24.36
N ALA A 246 -16.20 -17.23 23.20
CA ALA A 246 -16.86 -18.52 23.07
C ALA A 246 -15.99 -19.64 23.67
N GLU A 247 -16.65 -20.63 24.27
CA GLU A 247 -15.98 -21.79 24.88
C GLU A 247 -15.21 -22.62 23.83
N PHE A 248 -15.75 -22.69 22.61
CA PHE A 248 -15.14 -23.38 21.48
C PHE A 248 -15.28 -22.57 20.19
N ASN A 249 -14.23 -22.56 19.38
CA ASN A 249 -14.24 -22.13 17.98
C ASN A 249 -13.67 -23.25 17.11
N PHE A 250 -13.88 -23.16 15.80
CA PHE A 250 -13.44 -24.17 14.85
C PHE A 250 -12.69 -23.50 13.71
N ALA A 251 -11.50 -24.02 13.40
CA ALA A 251 -10.73 -23.62 12.24
C ALA A 251 -10.39 -24.83 11.38
N ARG A 252 -10.46 -24.67 10.06
CA ARG A 252 -10.02 -25.68 9.09
C ARG A 252 -8.51 -25.59 8.92
N LEU A 253 -7.80 -26.64 9.29
CA LEU A 253 -6.36 -26.78 9.09
C LEU A 253 -6.08 -27.58 7.83
N PHE A 254 -5.46 -26.92 6.86
CA PHE A 254 -5.00 -27.49 5.60
C PHE A 254 -3.53 -27.92 5.71
N PRO A 255 -3.14 -29.08 5.18
CA PRO A 255 -1.74 -29.51 5.19
C PRO A 255 -0.86 -28.65 4.26
N THR A 256 -1.45 -28.09 3.20
CA THR A 256 -0.80 -27.22 2.22
C THR A 256 -1.63 -25.95 1.99
N PRO A 257 -1.02 -24.84 1.58
CA PRO A 257 -1.72 -23.58 1.30
C PRO A 257 -2.40 -23.59 -0.09
N GLU A 258 -3.10 -24.68 -0.39
CA GLU A 258 -3.87 -24.87 -1.63
C GLU A 258 -5.13 -25.69 -1.32
N GLU A 259 -6.32 -25.07 -1.41
CA GLU A 259 -7.59 -25.75 -1.09
C GLU A 259 -7.83 -26.98 -1.98
N ASN A 260 -7.65 -26.83 -3.29
CA ASN A 260 -7.99 -27.87 -4.28
C ASN A 260 -7.07 -29.10 -4.25
N LEU A 261 -5.89 -29.01 -3.64
CA LEU A 261 -4.94 -30.13 -3.51
C LEU A 261 -4.94 -30.75 -2.11
N SER A 262 -5.69 -30.18 -1.16
CA SER A 262 -5.72 -30.61 0.22
C SER A 262 -6.73 -31.75 0.41
N THR A 263 -6.26 -32.99 0.39
CA THR A 263 -7.13 -34.17 0.59
C THR A 263 -7.44 -34.45 2.06
N ASN A 264 -6.70 -33.85 3.00
CA ASN A 264 -6.77 -34.14 4.44
C ASN A 264 -6.97 -32.87 5.27
N VAL A 265 -8.09 -32.17 5.06
CA VAL A 265 -8.45 -30.99 5.87
C VAL A 265 -8.89 -31.43 7.26
N GLN A 266 -8.17 -30.98 8.29
CA GLN A 266 -8.52 -31.24 9.69
C GLN A 266 -9.38 -30.10 10.24
N HIS A 267 -10.27 -30.42 11.17
CA HIS A 267 -11.05 -29.41 11.89
C HIS A 267 -10.53 -29.30 13.31
N ALA A 268 -9.76 -28.26 13.60
CA ALA A 268 -9.20 -28.04 14.92
C ALA A 268 -10.22 -27.34 15.81
N VAL A 269 -10.41 -27.87 17.02
CA VAL A 269 -11.23 -27.25 18.06
C VAL A 269 -10.36 -26.32 18.89
N ILE A 270 -10.64 -25.03 18.80
CA ILE A 270 -9.91 -23.99 19.53
C ILE A 270 -10.70 -23.65 20.78
N LYS A 271 -10.18 -24.10 21.93
CA LYS A 271 -10.78 -23.81 23.23
C LYS A 271 -10.53 -22.35 23.63
N LYS A 272 -11.39 -21.83 24.48
CA LYS A 272 -11.14 -20.56 25.18
C LYS A 272 -9.79 -20.61 25.91
N GLY A 273 -8.94 -19.62 25.64
CA GLY A 273 -7.60 -19.54 26.21
C GLY A 273 -6.54 -20.41 25.53
N ALA A 274 -6.85 -21.05 24.39
CA ALA A 274 -5.87 -21.81 23.62
C ALA A 274 -4.68 -20.94 23.18
N ASP A 275 -3.48 -21.51 23.30
CA ASP A 275 -2.28 -20.90 22.74
C ASP A 275 -2.31 -21.11 21.22
N VAL A 276 -2.19 -20.03 20.45
CA VAL A 276 -2.12 -20.13 18.99
C VAL A 276 -0.99 -19.26 18.53
N GLN A 277 -0.01 -19.92 17.91
CA GLN A 277 1.19 -19.29 17.38
C GLN A 277 1.01 -19.09 15.89
N LEU A 278 1.31 -17.87 15.44
CA LEU A 278 1.29 -17.50 14.04
C LEU A 278 2.70 -17.68 13.49
N LEU A 279 2.89 -18.67 12.62
CA LEU A 279 4.21 -19.07 12.19
C LEU A 279 4.69 -18.26 10.98
N LYS A 280 3.83 -18.13 9.96
CA LYS A 280 4.15 -17.47 8.69
C LYS A 280 2.90 -17.32 7.82
N ALA A 281 2.93 -16.38 6.88
CA ALA A 281 1.93 -16.26 5.83
C ALA A 281 2.48 -16.66 4.48
N ARG A 282 1.60 -17.04 3.54
CA ARG A 282 1.95 -17.26 2.13
C ARG A 282 0.92 -16.60 1.23
N SER A 283 1.41 -15.84 0.26
CA SER A 283 0.63 -15.24 -0.82
C SER A 283 1.58 -14.81 -1.95
N ILE A 284 1.05 -14.64 -3.16
CA ILE A 284 1.77 -13.94 -4.24
C ILE A 284 1.55 -12.44 -4.00
N VAL A 285 2.60 -11.75 -3.57
CA VAL A 285 2.53 -10.31 -3.30
C VAL A 285 2.27 -9.56 -4.60
N THR A 286 1.15 -8.83 -4.67
CA THR A 286 0.84 -7.96 -5.80
C THR A 286 1.22 -6.52 -5.47
N TRP A 287 1.80 -5.85 -6.46
CA TRP A 287 2.17 -4.44 -6.38
C TRP A 287 1.25 -3.68 -7.33
N THR A 288 0.56 -2.68 -6.84
CA THR A 288 -0.27 -1.79 -7.67
C THR A 288 0.25 -0.38 -7.52
N VAL A 289 0.57 0.25 -8.64
CA VAL A 289 1.05 1.63 -8.66
C VAL A 289 -0.08 2.50 -9.16
N ASP A 290 -0.43 3.50 -8.37
CA ASP A 290 -1.45 4.49 -8.67
C ASP A 290 -0.79 5.87 -8.57
N GLU A 291 -0.61 6.53 -9.71
CA GLU A 291 0.22 7.72 -9.87
C GLU A 291 1.66 7.50 -9.35
N ASP A 292 1.90 7.94 -8.11
CA ASP A 292 3.19 7.98 -7.45
C ASP A 292 3.18 7.25 -6.10
N VAL A 293 2.09 6.53 -5.77
CA VAL A 293 1.99 5.68 -4.57
C VAL A 293 1.97 4.20 -4.96
N MET A 294 2.63 3.36 -4.17
CA MET A 294 2.48 1.90 -4.26
C MET A 294 1.47 1.38 -3.25
N ARG A 295 0.70 0.39 -3.67
CA ARG A 295 -0.18 -0.44 -2.84
C ARG A 295 0.28 -1.89 -2.93
N ILE A 296 0.09 -2.62 -1.84
CA ILE A 296 0.50 -4.01 -1.72
C ILE A 296 -0.75 -4.84 -1.43
N GLY A 297 -0.96 -5.88 -2.22
CA GLY A 297 -2.06 -6.83 -2.06
C GLY A 297 -1.57 -8.25 -1.82
N PHE A 298 -2.43 -9.04 -1.17
CA PHE A 298 -2.20 -10.45 -0.89
C PHE A 298 -3.36 -11.29 -1.43
N PRO A 299 -3.48 -11.47 -2.75
CA PRO A 299 -4.46 -12.40 -3.30
C PRO A 299 -4.24 -13.80 -2.71
N ASN A 300 -5.33 -14.47 -2.32
CA ASN A 300 -5.28 -15.82 -1.78
C ASN A 300 -4.29 -15.95 -0.61
N LEU A 301 -4.48 -15.16 0.45
CA LEU A 301 -3.62 -15.14 1.63
C LEU A 301 -3.84 -16.35 2.53
N TRP A 302 -2.76 -17.07 2.85
CA TRP A 302 -2.75 -18.20 3.78
C TRP A 302 -1.94 -17.87 5.01
N LEU A 303 -2.37 -18.36 6.16
CA LEU A 303 -1.66 -18.22 7.43
C LEU A 303 -1.36 -19.61 8.00
N LYS A 304 -0.10 -19.87 8.37
CA LYS A 304 0.28 -21.10 9.05
C LYS A 304 0.22 -20.88 10.56
N VAL A 305 -0.48 -21.76 11.25
CA VAL A 305 -0.70 -21.69 12.70
C VAL A 305 -0.30 -22.99 13.39
N LEU A 306 0.04 -22.89 14.67
CA LEU A 306 0.24 -23.99 15.59
C LEU A 306 -0.63 -23.76 16.83
N ILE A 307 -1.47 -24.73 17.19
CA ILE A 307 -2.43 -24.60 18.31
C ILE A 307 -1.96 -25.48 19.48
N ASP A 308 -1.95 -24.90 20.69
CA ASP A 308 -1.61 -25.51 21.98
C ASP A 308 -0.24 -26.21 22.01
N ASN A 309 0.74 -25.69 21.25
CA ASN A 309 2.05 -26.31 21.05
C ASN A 309 2.00 -27.77 20.55
N ASN A 310 0.87 -28.20 19.96
CA ASN A 310 0.69 -29.54 19.45
C ASN A 310 0.94 -29.55 17.92
N THR A 311 2.00 -30.22 17.49
CA THR A 311 2.36 -30.34 16.07
C THR A 311 1.31 -31.07 15.24
N GLU A 312 0.43 -31.86 15.85
CA GLU A 312 -0.73 -32.45 15.17
C GLU A 312 -1.79 -31.40 14.81
N ASN A 313 -1.82 -30.27 15.54
CA ASN A 313 -2.66 -29.11 15.27
C ASN A 313 -1.88 -27.99 14.59
N GLU A 314 -0.89 -28.34 13.77
CA GLU A 314 -0.18 -27.42 12.90
C GLU A 314 -0.77 -27.48 11.49
N GLY A 315 -1.15 -26.33 10.93
CA GLY A 315 -1.72 -26.29 9.59
C GLY A 315 -1.83 -24.90 9.01
N TRP A 316 -2.22 -24.84 7.75
CA TRP A 316 -2.57 -23.61 7.06
C TRP A 316 -4.04 -23.31 7.24
N ILE A 317 -4.39 -22.05 7.46
CA ILE A 317 -5.76 -21.56 7.51
C ILE A 317 -5.96 -20.48 6.44
N HIS A 318 -7.19 -20.34 5.98
CA HIS A 318 -7.55 -19.41 4.91
C HIS A 318 -8.95 -18.84 5.10
N GLY A 319 -9.08 -17.54 4.83
CA GLY A 319 -10.36 -16.83 4.85
C GLY A 319 -10.75 -16.29 6.23
N GLU A 320 -11.64 -15.29 6.21
CA GLU A 320 -12.04 -14.51 7.38
C GLU A 320 -12.58 -15.37 8.52
N GLN A 321 -13.33 -16.44 8.22
CA GLN A 321 -13.91 -17.32 9.23
C GLN A 321 -12.83 -18.06 10.03
N ASP A 322 -11.83 -18.64 9.36
CA ASP A 322 -10.76 -19.38 10.03
C ASP A 322 -9.79 -18.43 10.74
N PHE A 323 -9.55 -17.23 10.18
CA PHE A 323 -8.79 -16.16 10.85
C PHE A 323 -9.49 -15.69 12.14
N ALA A 324 -10.79 -15.42 12.09
CA ALA A 324 -11.57 -15.03 13.26
C ALA A 324 -11.58 -16.12 14.33
N ALA A 325 -11.64 -17.41 13.94
CA ALA A 325 -11.60 -18.54 14.86
C ALA A 325 -10.29 -18.61 15.67
N VAL A 326 -9.17 -18.19 15.08
CA VAL A 326 -7.87 -18.09 15.79
C VAL A 326 -7.68 -16.76 16.53
N GLY A 327 -8.69 -15.89 16.57
CA GLY A 327 -8.64 -14.61 17.26
C GLY A 327 -8.08 -13.47 16.41
N LEU A 328 -8.23 -13.54 15.09
CA LEU A 328 -7.86 -12.49 14.13
C LEU A 328 -9.10 -12.00 13.37
N PRO A 329 -10.07 -11.34 14.03
CA PRO A 329 -11.24 -10.81 13.34
C PRO A 329 -10.87 -9.63 12.42
N PRO A 330 -11.64 -9.38 11.34
CA PRO A 330 -11.46 -8.21 10.51
C PRO A 330 -11.53 -6.91 11.32
N ARG A 331 -10.48 -6.08 11.23
CA ARG A 331 -10.41 -4.78 11.90
C ARG A 331 -9.46 -3.82 11.20
N GLY A 332 -9.57 -2.53 11.52
CA GLY A 332 -8.54 -1.57 11.11
C GLY A 332 -7.20 -1.85 11.78
N PRO A 333 -6.09 -1.37 11.20
CA PRO A 333 -4.77 -1.56 11.78
C PRO A 333 -4.73 -1.00 13.21
N PRO A 334 -4.16 -1.72 14.19
CA PRO A 334 -3.94 -1.19 15.52
C PRO A 334 -3.06 0.07 15.45
N ARG A 335 -3.41 1.08 16.26
CA ARG A 335 -2.70 2.36 16.33
C ARG A 335 -1.43 2.25 17.14
#